data_AF-A0A494SU42-F1
#
_entry.id   AF-A0A494SU42-F1
#
_cell.length_a   1.000
_cell.length_b   1.000
_cell.length_c   1.000
_cell.angle_alpha   90.00
_cell.angle_beta   90.00
_cell.angle_gamma   90.00
#
_symmetry.space_group_name_H-M   'P 1'
#
loop_
_entity.id
_entity.type
_entity.pdbx_description
1 polymer ?
#
loop_
_entity_poly.entity_id
_entity_poly.type
_entity_poly.pdbx_seq_one_letter_code
_entity_poly.pdbx_strand_id
1 'polypeptide(L)'
;MTEGVTEPVRQFRTAIVPAAGMGTRFLPATKTVPKELLPVVDTPGIELVAGEAADSGAQRLVIVTSPGKDGVVAHFVEDLVLETKLEKSGKLKMLEKVRVAPALLDVQSVVQQEPLGLGHAVACAEEVLDDDESAVAVLLPDDLVLPRGVLDVMSRVRAKRGGTVLCAFEVPEENVSSYGVFEVETVPDAVNPNVLKVTGMVEKPKREDAPSLFAAAGRYLLDRAIFDALRRIEPGAGGELQLTDAIALLIEEGHPVHVVVHRGPRHDLGNPGGYLRAAVDFALERDDYGPALREWLTERLSDDWAPQLTKYE
;
A
#
# COMPACT_ATOMS: atom_id res chain seq x y z
N MET A 1 8.35 -29.46 -14.22
CA MET A 1 9.71 -28.88 -14.34
C MET A 1 9.73 -27.69 -13.42
N THR A 2 10.48 -27.77 -12.34
CA THR A 2 10.63 -26.71 -11.35
C THR A 2 11.38 -25.56 -11.99
N GLU A 3 10.66 -24.51 -12.39
CA GLU A 3 11.29 -23.23 -12.73
C GLU A 3 12.05 -22.77 -11.49
N GLY A 4 13.37 -22.63 -11.64
CA GLY A 4 14.23 -22.13 -10.58
C GLY A 4 13.73 -20.75 -10.16
N VAL A 5 13.69 -20.51 -8.85
CA VAL A 5 13.51 -19.18 -8.28
C VAL A 5 14.66 -18.32 -8.83
N THR A 6 14.36 -17.54 -9.87
CA THR A 6 15.29 -16.56 -10.41
C THR A 6 15.42 -15.47 -9.34
N GLU A 7 16.65 -15.05 -9.05
CA GLU A 7 16.86 -13.95 -8.10
C GLU A 7 15.99 -12.75 -8.51
N PRO A 8 15.37 -12.06 -7.54
CA PRO A 8 14.52 -10.92 -7.83
C PRO A 8 15.30 -9.87 -8.64
N VAL A 9 14.72 -9.45 -9.77
CA VAL A 9 15.31 -8.40 -10.60
C VAL A 9 15.19 -7.09 -9.83
N ARG A 10 16.25 -6.67 -9.16
CA ARG A 10 16.23 -5.47 -8.33
C ARG A 10 16.15 -4.22 -9.21
N GLN A 11 15.07 -3.46 -9.08
CA GLN A 11 14.85 -2.21 -9.81
C GLN A 11 14.69 -0.98 -8.90
N PHE A 12 14.69 -1.19 -7.59
CA PHE A 12 14.64 -0.15 -6.56
C PHE A 12 15.40 -0.64 -5.33
N ARG A 13 15.90 0.30 -4.51
CA ARG A 13 16.52 0.03 -3.21
C ARG A 13 15.64 0.57 -2.08
N THR A 14 15.04 1.73 -2.30
CA THR A 14 14.16 2.41 -1.36
C THR A 14 12.68 2.21 -1.67
N ALA A 15 11.90 1.87 -0.64
CA ALA A 15 10.45 1.89 -0.64
C ALA A 15 9.96 3.10 0.18
N ILE A 16 9.14 3.96 -0.42
CA ILE A 16 8.53 5.12 0.21
C ILE A 16 7.11 4.74 0.64
N VAL A 17 6.78 5.01 1.91
CA VAL A 17 5.44 4.78 2.46
C VAL A 17 4.84 6.09 2.97
N PRO A 18 3.90 6.69 2.23
CA PRO A 18 3.19 7.87 2.67
C PRO A 18 2.22 7.56 3.82
N ALA A 19 2.55 8.04 5.01
CA ALA A 19 1.81 7.84 6.26
C ALA A 19 1.46 9.16 6.96
N ALA A 20 1.42 10.28 6.24
CA ALA A 20 1.22 11.62 6.78
C ALA A 20 -0.26 12.03 6.91
N GLY A 21 -1.19 11.29 6.29
CA GLY A 21 -2.61 11.64 6.23
C GLY A 21 -3.32 11.63 7.59
N MET A 22 -4.36 12.45 7.73
CA MET A 22 -5.12 12.64 8.98
C MET A 22 -6.05 11.46 9.34
N GLY A 23 -6.39 10.58 8.39
CA GLY A 23 -7.26 9.43 8.64
C GLY A 23 -8.67 9.79 9.10
N THR A 24 -9.25 10.89 8.58
CA THR A 24 -10.54 11.46 9.04
C THR A 24 -11.71 10.49 8.99
N ARG A 25 -11.71 9.53 8.06
CA ARG A 25 -12.75 8.49 7.93
C ARG A 25 -12.83 7.53 9.12
N PHE A 26 -11.81 7.47 9.96
CA PHE A 26 -11.72 6.62 11.15
C PHE A 26 -11.83 7.41 12.46
N LEU A 27 -12.23 8.68 12.41
CA LEU A 27 -12.50 9.43 13.64
C LEU A 27 -13.65 8.76 14.42
N PRO A 28 -13.58 8.73 15.77
CA PRO A 28 -12.61 9.42 16.62
C PRO A 28 -11.31 8.65 16.90
N ALA A 29 -11.19 7.39 16.47
CA ALA A 29 -10.01 6.56 16.79
C ALA A 29 -8.71 7.21 16.30
N THR A 30 -8.74 7.75 15.07
CA THR A 30 -7.59 8.42 14.45
C THR A 30 -7.23 9.79 15.01
N LYS A 31 -7.97 10.28 16.02
CA LYS A 31 -7.56 11.47 16.77
C LYS A 31 -6.20 11.28 17.45
N THR A 32 -5.87 10.04 17.85
CA THR A 32 -4.63 9.72 18.58
C THR A 32 -3.89 8.51 18.02
N VAL A 33 -4.58 7.64 17.28
CA VAL A 33 -3.97 6.44 16.69
C VAL A 33 -3.82 6.65 15.18
N PRO A 34 -2.60 6.72 14.63
CA PRO A 34 -2.40 6.73 13.18
C PRO A 34 -3.19 5.62 12.48
N LYS A 35 -3.89 5.93 11.37
CA LYS A 35 -4.70 4.93 10.64
C LYS A 35 -3.86 3.75 10.16
N GLU A 36 -2.59 4.00 9.86
CA GLU A 36 -1.62 3.04 9.35
C GLU A 36 -1.25 1.98 10.40
N LEU A 37 -1.50 2.29 11.68
CA LEU A 37 -1.32 1.42 12.83
C LEU A 37 -2.59 0.68 13.26
N LEU A 38 -3.71 0.86 12.55
CA LEU A 38 -4.91 0.07 12.81
C LEU A 38 -4.64 -1.40 12.45
N PRO A 39 -4.90 -2.35 13.37
CA PRO A 39 -4.49 -3.73 13.18
C PRO A 39 -5.45 -4.49 12.26
N VAL A 40 -4.92 -5.05 11.17
CA VAL A 40 -5.61 -6.12 10.46
C VAL A 40 -5.38 -7.40 11.28
N VAL A 41 -6.38 -7.73 12.10
CA VAL A 41 -6.30 -8.74 13.18
C VAL A 41 -5.34 -8.33 14.30
N ASP A 42 -4.04 -8.43 14.07
CA ASP A 42 -2.99 -8.07 15.04
C ASP A 42 -1.78 -7.37 14.40
N THR A 43 -1.78 -7.19 13.07
CA THR A 43 -0.65 -6.62 12.33
C THR A 43 -1.07 -5.33 11.65
N PRO A 44 -0.36 -4.20 11.88
CA PRO A 44 -0.61 -2.94 11.17
C PRO A 44 -0.49 -3.05 9.65
N GLY A 45 -1.31 -2.31 8.92
CA GLY A 45 -1.23 -2.24 7.45
C GLY A 45 0.16 -1.82 6.95
N ILE A 46 0.80 -0.87 7.66
CA ILE A 46 2.16 -0.42 7.30
C ILE A 46 3.22 -1.52 7.45
N GLU A 47 3.09 -2.41 8.44
CA GLU A 47 3.99 -3.56 8.59
C GLU A 47 3.77 -4.58 7.49
N LEU A 48 2.51 -4.83 7.11
CA LEU A 48 2.18 -5.72 6.00
C LEU A 48 2.77 -5.21 4.68
N VAL A 49 2.75 -3.90 4.45
CA VAL A 49 3.30 -3.25 3.26
C VAL A 49 4.83 -3.19 3.30
N ALA A 50 5.43 -2.93 4.46
CA ALA A 50 6.88 -3.00 4.63
C ALA A 50 7.42 -4.41 4.38
N GLY A 51 6.70 -5.44 4.86
CA GLY A 51 7.03 -6.83 4.58
C GLY A 51 6.98 -7.15 3.09
N GLU A 52 5.99 -6.64 2.35
CA GLU A 52 5.94 -6.78 0.89
C GLU A 52 7.13 -6.11 0.20
N ALA A 53 7.52 -4.90 0.63
CA ALA A 53 8.71 -4.24 0.09
C ALA A 53 9.99 -5.05 0.36
N ALA A 54 10.13 -5.62 1.56
CA ALA A 54 11.26 -6.46 1.94
C ALA A 54 11.31 -7.76 1.11
N ASP A 55 10.17 -8.43 0.93
CA ASP A 55 10.04 -9.64 0.10
C ASP A 55 10.48 -9.38 -1.35
N SER A 56 10.24 -8.17 -1.87
CA SER A 56 10.66 -7.72 -3.21
C SER A 56 12.05 -7.09 -3.27
N GLY A 57 12.82 -7.18 -2.19
CA GLY A 57 14.23 -6.83 -2.15
C GLY A 57 14.53 -5.35 -1.89
N ALA A 58 13.59 -4.58 -1.31
CA ALA A 58 13.93 -3.30 -0.71
C ALA A 58 15.01 -3.48 0.37
N GLN A 59 15.80 -2.44 0.61
CA GLN A 59 16.76 -2.39 1.72
C GLN A 59 16.38 -1.30 2.73
N ARG A 60 15.72 -0.25 2.25
CA ARG A 60 15.35 0.92 3.02
C ARG A 60 13.86 1.21 2.89
N LEU A 61 13.23 1.56 4.00
CA LEU A 61 11.88 2.09 4.08
C LEU A 61 11.94 3.57 4.46
N VAL A 62 11.48 4.45 3.58
CA VAL A 62 11.30 5.88 3.88
C VAL A 62 9.84 6.13 4.23
N ILE A 63 9.57 6.37 5.50
CA ILE A 63 8.22 6.69 5.98
C ILE A 63 8.01 8.20 5.92
N VAL A 64 7.08 8.64 5.08
CA VAL A 64 6.65 10.05 5.06
C VAL A 64 5.59 10.23 6.13
N THR A 65 5.97 10.80 7.27
CA THR A 65 5.09 11.02 8.43
C THR A 65 4.59 12.48 8.49
N SER A 66 3.82 12.82 9.51
CA SER A 66 3.41 14.19 9.83
C SER A 66 3.57 14.49 11.32
N PRO A 67 3.61 15.77 11.74
CA PRO A 67 3.72 16.13 13.14
C PRO A 67 2.66 15.43 14.02
N GLY A 68 3.10 14.79 15.11
CA GLY A 68 2.21 14.06 16.02
C GLY A 68 1.94 12.59 15.64
N LYS A 69 2.55 12.07 14.58
CA LYS A 69 2.47 10.65 14.18
C LYS A 69 3.77 9.87 14.43
N ASP A 70 4.47 10.20 15.52
CA ASP A 70 5.75 9.56 15.89
C ASP A 70 5.62 8.04 16.08
N GLY A 71 4.43 7.59 16.50
CA GLY A 71 4.13 6.16 16.68
C GLY A 71 4.31 5.34 15.41
N VAL A 72 4.14 5.92 14.22
CA VAL A 72 4.31 5.21 12.94
C VAL A 72 5.76 4.79 12.76
N VAL A 73 6.70 5.68 13.06
CA VAL A 73 8.14 5.39 12.97
C VAL A 73 8.54 4.48 14.13
N ALA A 74 8.04 4.74 15.33
CA ALA A 74 8.35 3.94 16.53
C ALA A 74 7.97 2.47 16.40
N HIS A 75 6.97 2.12 15.58
CA HIS A 75 6.59 0.74 15.27
C HIS A 75 7.72 -0.07 14.62
N PHE A 76 8.65 0.60 13.93
CA PHE A 76 9.81 -0.03 13.27
C PHE A 76 11.11 0.11 14.05
N VAL A 77 11.05 0.60 15.29
CA VAL A 77 12.22 0.76 16.17
C VAL A 77 12.17 -0.31 17.26
N GLU A 78 13.34 -0.85 17.63
CA GLU A 78 13.45 -1.81 18.72
C GLU A 78 12.96 -1.22 20.06
N ASP A 79 12.03 -1.90 20.73
CA ASP A 79 11.62 -1.57 22.10
C ASP A 79 12.30 -2.54 23.07
N LEU A 80 13.56 -2.25 23.40
CA LEU A 80 14.38 -3.08 24.29
C LEU A 80 13.72 -3.29 25.68
N VAL A 81 12.87 -2.36 26.12
CA VAL A 81 12.15 -2.47 27.40
C VAL A 81 11.04 -3.51 27.30
N LEU A 82 10.21 -3.43 26.26
CA LEU A 82 9.16 -4.41 25.99
C LEU A 82 9.76 -5.79 25.73
N GLU A 83 10.79 -5.87 24.89
CA GLU A 83 11.48 -7.11 24.56
C GLU A 83 12.03 -7.82 25.80
N THR A 84 12.80 -7.10 26.62
CA THR A 84 13.36 -7.64 27.88
C THR A 84 12.25 -8.16 28.80
N LYS A 85 11.10 -7.48 28.84
CA LYS A 85 9.95 -7.88 29.66
C LYS A 85 9.29 -9.16 29.13
N LEU A 86 9.12 -9.28 27.82
CA LEU A 86 8.56 -10.47 27.18
C LEU A 86 9.50 -11.68 27.34
N GLU A 87 10.81 -11.48 27.16
CA GLU A 87 11.83 -12.50 27.35
C GLU A 87 11.85 -13.01 28.80
N LYS A 88 11.92 -12.11 29.79
CA LYS A 88 11.89 -12.48 31.22
C LYS A 88 10.60 -13.20 31.64
N SER A 89 9.49 -12.92 30.96
CA SER A 89 8.20 -13.59 31.22
C SER A 89 7.98 -14.86 30.39
N GLY A 90 8.97 -15.29 29.60
CA GLY A 90 8.90 -16.50 28.77
C GLY A 90 7.92 -16.41 27.59
N LYS A 91 7.47 -15.20 27.21
CA LYS A 91 6.46 -14.97 26.16
C LYS A 91 7.09 -14.91 24.77
N LEU A 92 7.82 -15.96 24.39
CA LEU A 92 8.67 -15.98 23.19
C LEU A 92 7.90 -15.72 21.88
N LYS A 93 6.69 -16.27 21.72
CA LYS A 93 5.86 -16.00 20.52
C LYS A 93 5.46 -14.52 20.37
N MET A 94 5.24 -13.82 21.48
CA MET A 94 4.92 -12.38 21.45
C MET A 94 6.18 -11.57 21.16
N LEU A 95 7.33 -12.01 21.69
CA LEU A 95 8.62 -11.39 21.43
C LEU A 95 8.99 -11.49 19.94
N GLU A 96 8.78 -12.65 19.32
CA GLU A 96 9.00 -12.84 17.87
C GLU A 96 8.17 -11.86 17.05
N LYS A 97 6.89 -11.67 17.38
CA LYS A 97 6.01 -10.70 16.70
C LYS A 97 6.51 -9.26 16.81
N VAL A 98 6.91 -8.83 18.02
CA VAL A 98 7.42 -7.47 18.26
C VAL A 98 8.70 -7.18 17.47
N ARG A 99 9.51 -8.21 17.21
CA ARG A 99 10.78 -8.09 16.47
C ARG A 99 10.62 -8.09 14.95
N VAL A 100 9.43 -8.40 14.42
CA VAL A 100 9.23 -8.47 12.96
C VAL A 100 9.51 -7.11 12.32
N ALA A 101 8.73 -6.08 12.66
CA ALA A 101 8.84 -4.78 12.00
C ALA A 101 10.25 -4.16 12.06
N PRO A 102 10.96 -4.11 13.22
CA PRO A 102 12.33 -3.58 13.28
C PRO A 102 13.36 -4.36 12.45
N ALA A 103 13.11 -5.65 12.18
CA ALA A 103 14.03 -6.50 11.42
C ALA A 103 13.77 -6.51 9.91
N LEU A 104 12.70 -5.86 9.41
CA LEU A 104 12.32 -5.92 7.99
C LEU A 104 13.28 -5.14 7.09
N LEU A 105 13.51 -3.87 7.40
CA LEU A 105 14.19 -2.89 6.54
C LEU A 105 14.89 -1.84 7.40
N ASP A 106 15.91 -1.18 6.84
CA ASP A 106 16.46 0.03 7.45
C ASP A 106 15.44 1.17 7.31
N VAL A 107 15.03 1.79 8.42
CA VAL A 107 13.93 2.76 8.42
C VAL A 107 14.44 4.18 8.61
N GLN A 108 14.06 5.05 7.68
CA GLN A 108 14.23 6.49 7.78
C GLN A 108 12.85 7.17 7.70
N SER A 109 12.73 8.34 8.30
CA SER A 109 11.52 9.14 8.21
C SER A 109 11.79 10.53 7.64
N VAL A 110 10.81 11.04 6.91
CA VAL A 110 10.73 12.43 6.46
C VAL A 110 9.38 13.00 6.90
N VAL A 111 9.35 14.29 7.25
CA VAL A 111 8.14 14.91 7.80
C VAL A 111 7.47 15.77 6.74
N GLN A 112 6.26 15.37 6.32
CA GLN A 112 5.37 16.23 5.58
C GLN A 112 4.72 17.23 6.56
N GLN A 113 5.16 18.49 6.51
CA GLN A 113 4.69 19.53 7.44
C GLN A 113 3.21 19.87 7.24
N GLU A 114 2.77 19.94 5.98
CA GLU A 114 1.40 20.24 5.60
C GLU A 114 0.83 19.16 4.68
N PRO A 115 -0.42 18.71 4.89
CA PRO A 115 -1.03 17.63 4.12
C PRO A 115 -1.48 18.11 2.74
N LEU A 116 -0.54 18.52 1.89
CA LEU A 116 -0.80 19.07 0.55
C LEU A 116 -1.09 18.00 -0.51
N GLY A 117 -1.32 16.74 -0.12
CA GLY A 117 -1.61 15.64 -1.04
C GLY A 117 -0.54 14.56 -1.11
N LEU A 118 -0.88 13.46 -1.78
CA LEU A 118 -0.02 12.29 -1.96
C LEU A 118 1.25 12.61 -2.76
N GLY A 119 1.12 13.42 -3.82
CA GLY A 119 2.26 13.84 -4.63
C GLY A 119 3.28 14.61 -3.81
N HIS A 120 2.81 15.55 -2.98
CA HIS A 120 3.68 16.28 -2.05
C HIS A 120 4.37 15.35 -1.04
N ALA A 121 3.66 14.34 -0.52
CA ALA A 121 4.24 13.38 0.40
C ALA A 121 5.40 12.60 -0.26
N VAL A 122 5.20 12.12 -1.50
CA VAL A 122 6.27 11.47 -2.27
C VAL A 122 7.43 12.43 -2.53
N ALA A 123 7.16 13.69 -2.90
CA ALA A 123 8.19 14.70 -3.14
C ALA A 123 9.08 14.96 -1.91
N CYS A 124 8.51 14.95 -0.69
CA CYS A 124 9.27 15.11 0.55
C CYS A 124 10.35 14.03 0.75
N ALA A 125 10.20 12.85 0.15
CA ALA A 125 11.16 11.77 0.27
C ALA A 125 12.39 11.94 -0.64
N GLU A 126 12.37 12.85 -1.61
CA GLU A 126 13.46 12.99 -2.59
C GLU A 126 14.81 13.29 -1.93
N GLU A 127 14.82 14.13 -0.90
CA GLU A 127 16.04 14.63 -0.25
C GLU A 127 16.84 13.56 0.49
N VAL A 128 16.21 12.42 0.81
CA VAL A 128 16.83 11.30 1.54
C VAL A 128 17.21 10.13 0.63
N LEU A 129 16.88 10.22 -0.67
CA LEU A 129 17.27 9.22 -1.65
C LEU A 129 18.74 9.39 -2.02
N ASP A 130 19.41 8.30 -2.32
CA ASP A 130 20.81 8.40 -2.77
C ASP A 130 20.86 8.71 -4.28
N ASP A 131 21.91 9.41 -4.71
CA ASP A 131 22.07 9.86 -6.09
C ASP A 131 22.13 8.72 -7.12
N ASP A 132 22.55 7.51 -6.72
CA ASP A 132 22.67 6.33 -7.58
C ASP A 132 21.35 5.55 -7.76
N GLU A 133 20.28 5.92 -7.03
CA GLU A 133 18.97 5.30 -7.21
C GLU A 133 18.33 5.83 -8.51
N SER A 134 17.95 4.93 -9.43
CA SER A 134 17.23 5.30 -10.67
C SER A 134 15.72 5.21 -10.56
N ALA A 135 15.20 4.60 -9.50
CA ALA A 135 13.79 4.46 -9.23
C ALA A 135 13.52 4.19 -7.76
N VAL A 136 12.28 4.45 -7.36
CA VAL A 136 11.76 4.20 -6.02
C VAL A 136 10.46 3.42 -6.11
N ALA A 137 10.23 2.52 -5.14
CA ALA A 137 8.90 1.98 -4.95
C ALA A 137 8.09 2.94 -4.06
N VAL A 138 6.82 3.16 -4.36
CA VAL A 138 5.87 3.81 -3.46
C VAL A 138 4.78 2.81 -3.13
N LEU A 139 4.54 2.59 -1.84
CA LEU A 139 3.50 1.68 -1.38
C LEU A 139 2.57 2.43 -0.42
N LEU A 140 1.26 2.41 -0.70
CA LEU A 140 0.27 3.01 0.19
C LEU A 140 -0.02 2.03 1.35
N PRO A 141 0.13 2.46 2.61
CA PRO A 141 0.03 1.57 3.77
C PRO A 141 -1.41 1.10 4.06
N ASP A 142 -2.39 1.74 3.43
CA ASP A 142 -3.81 1.44 3.52
C ASP A 142 -4.34 0.65 2.32
N ASP A 143 -3.49 0.11 1.46
CA ASP A 143 -3.88 -0.71 0.33
C ASP A 143 -3.12 -2.04 0.32
N LEU A 144 -3.83 -3.16 0.50
CA LEU A 144 -3.25 -4.50 0.49
C LEU A 144 -3.54 -5.18 -0.84
N VAL A 145 -2.50 -5.53 -1.58
CA VAL A 145 -2.59 -6.29 -2.85
C VAL A 145 -2.13 -7.71 -2.58
N LEU A 146 -3.01 -8.69 -2.77
CA LEU A 146 -2.81 -10.07 -2.33
C LEU A 146 -2.97 -11.08 -3.47
N PRO A 147 -2.16 -12.15 -3.53
CA PRO A 147 -0.96 -12.38 -2.72
C PRO A 147 0.13 -11.34 -3.04
N ARG A 148 1.13 -11.21 -2.15
CA ARG A 148 2.33 -10.40 -2.39
C ARG A 148 3.10 -10.88 -3.63
N GLY A 149 3.96 -10.02 -4.17
CA GLY A 149 4.85 -10.32 -5.30
C GLY A 149 4.57 -9.53 -6.59
N VAL A 150 3.57 -8.64 -6.58
CA VAL A 150 3.30 -7.77 -7.74
C VAL A 150 4.49 -6.85 -8.06
N LEU A 151 5.21 -6.38 -7.03
CA LEU A 151 6.42 -5.57 -7.18
C LEU A 151 7.54 -6.30 -7.95
N ASP A 152 7.66 -7.62 -7.82
CA ASP A 152 8.63 -8.40 -8.59
C ASP A 152 8.26 -8.43 -10.07
N VAL A 153 6.96 -8.58 -10.37
CA VAL A 153 6.44 -8.51 -11.74
C VAL A 153 6.69 -7.12 -12.32
N MET A 154 6.37 -6.06 -11.56
CA MET A 154 6.59 -4.67 -11.95
C MET A 154 8.08 -4.40 -12.21
N SER A 155 8.97 -4.94 -11.39
CA SER A 155 10.41 -4.83 -11.56
C SER A 155 10.90 -5.50 -12.85
N ARG A 156 10.40 -6.70 -13.19
CA ARG A 156 10.70 -7.33 -14.49
C ARG A 156 10.18 -6.52 -15.67
N VAL A 157 9.01 -5.88 -15.54
CA VAL A 157 8.46 -4.99 -16.57
C VAL A 157 9.36 -3.77 -16.75
N ARG A 158 9.77 -3.11 -15.66
CA ARG A 158 10.67 -1.95 -15.72
C ARG A 158 12.04 -2.33 -16.30
N ALA A 159 12.62 -3.44 -15.89
CA ALA A 159 13.91 -3.90 -16.43
C ALA A 159 13.86 -4.12 -17.96
N LYS A 160 12.73 -4.58 -18.49
CA LYS A 160 12.54 -4.80 -19.93
C LYS A 160 12.17 -3.53 -20.70
N ARG A 161 11.38 -2.64 -20.10
CA ARG A 161 10.69 -1.55 -20.81
C ARG A 161 11.13 -0.14 -20.38
N GLY A 162 11.91 -0.02 -19.32
CA GLY A 162 12.28 1.24 -18.69
C GLY A 162 11.10 1.97 -18.05
N GLY A 163 11.36 3.21 -17.64
CA GLY A 163 10.35 4.14 -17.17
C GLY A 163 9.67 3.76 -15.87
N THR A 164 8.38 4.07 -15.78
CA THR A 164 7.54 3.90 -14.59
C THR A 164 6.58 2.74 -14.77
N VAL A 165 6.36 1.98 -13.70
CA VAL A 165 5.40 0.87 -13.67
C VAL A 165 4.47 1.00 -12.48
N LEU A 166 3.18 0.80 -12.68
CA LEU A 166 2.15 0.81 -11.63
C LEU A 166 1.44 -0.55 -11.54
N CYS A 167 0.77 -0.79 -10.43
CA CYS A 167 -0.21 -1.87 -10.31
C CYS A 167 -1.61 -1.34 -10.63
N ALA A 168 -2.34 -2.06 -11.47
CA ALA A 168 -3.74 -1.80 -11.76
C ALA A 168 -4.62 -2.95 -11.27
N PHE A 169 -5.90 -2.69 -11.04
CA PHE A 169 -6.92 -3.70 -10.81
C PHE A 169 -8.21 -3.27 -11.50
N GLU A 170 -9.08 -4.22 -11.80
CA GLU A 170 -10.37 -3.93 -12.42
C GLU A 170 -11.40 -3.61 -11.34
N VAL A 171 -12.12 -2.49 -11.48
CA VAL A 171 -13.18 -2.07 -10.57
C VAL A 171 -14.56 -2.19 -11.21
N PRO A 172 -15.60 -2.50 -10.42
CA PRO A 172 -16.97 -2.24 -10.83
C PRO A 172 -17.14 -0.76 -11.21
N GLU A 173 -17.97 -0.49 -12.22
CA GLU A 173 -18.17 0.84 -12.79
C GLU A 173 -18.68 1.86 -11.74
N GLU A 174 -19.45 1.40 -10.75
CA GLU A 174 -19.91 2.23 -9.63
C GLU A 174 -18.81 2.72 -8.69
N ASN A 175 -17.65 2.05 -8.68
CA ASN A 175 -16.54 2.37 -7.78
C ASN A 175 -15.43 3.19 -8.45
N VAL A 176 -15.51 3.42 -9.77
CA VAL A 176 -14.44 4.02 -10.59
C VAL A 176 -14.03 5.42 -10.11
N SER A 177 -14.98 6.23 -9.65
CA SER A 177 -14.75 7.62 -9.19
C SER A 177 -13.99 7.72 -7.85
N SER A 178 -13.62 6.60 -7.23
CA SER A 178 -12.83 6.58 -6.00
C SER A 178 -11.32 6.51 -6.24
N TYR A 179 -10.88 6.33 -7.49
CA TYR A 179 -9.51 5.96 -7.82
C TYR A 179 -8.93 6.80 -8.96
N GLY A 180 -7.59 6.77 -9.10
CA GLY A 180 -6.92 7.12 -10.34
C GLY A 180 -7.18 6.03 -11.39
N VAL A 181 -7.62 6.41 -12.59
CA VAL A 181 -8.04 5.48 -13.65
C VAL A 181 -7.12 5.62 -14.84
N PHE A 182 -6.69 4.48 -15.39
CA PHE A 182 -5.78 4.43 -16.52
C PHE A 182 -6.51 4.42 -17.85
N GLU A 183 -5.96 5.13 -18.83
CA GLU A 183 -6.18 4.85 -20.25
C GLU A 183 -5.05 3.92 -20.72
N VAL A 184 -5.41 2.79 -21.33
CA VAL A 184 -4.46 1.70 -21.59
C VAL A 184 -4.56 1.12 -23.00
N GLU A 185 -3.41 0.68 -23.51
CA GLU A 185 -3.27 -0.05 -24.75
C GLU A 185 -2.57 -1.39 -24.52
N THR A 186 -2.89 -2.39 -25.34
CA THR A 186 -2.17 -3.66 -25.33
C THR A 186 -0.76 -3.48 -25.87
N VAL A 187 0.21 -4.14 -25.24
CA VAL A 187 1.59 -4.16 -25.77
C VAL A 187 1.75 -5.34 -26.72
N PRO A 188 2.24 -5.15 -27.96
CA PRO A 188 2.32 -6.22 -28.98
C PRO A 188 3.12 -7.46 -28.53
N ASP A 189 4.17 -7.26 -27.73
CA ASP A 189 5.08 -8.32 -27.25
C ASP A 189 4.80 -8.79 -25.81
N ALA A 190 3.56 -8.65 -25.33
CA ALA A 190 3.18 -9.15 -24.02
C ALA A 190 3.08 -10.70 -24.04
N VAL A 191 4.16 -11.37 -23.66
CA VAL A 191 4.07 -12.77 -23.19
C VAL A 191 3.13 -12.86 -21.97
N ASN A 192 2.97 -11.76 -21.23
CA ASN A 192 2.00 -11.62 -20.14
C ASN A 192 0.88 -10.63 -20.54
N PRO A 193 -0.36 -11.10 -20.78
CA PRO A 193 -1.49 -10.23 -21.18
C PRO A 193 -1.91 -9.24 -20.09
N ASN A 194 -1.42 -9.40 -18.86
CA ASN A 194 -1.69 -8.48 -17.76
C ASN A 194 -0.74 -7.26 -17.75
N VAL A 195 0.16 -7.11 -18.72
CA VAL A 195 0.99 -5.92 -18.85
C VAL A 195 0.43 -5.03 -19.95
N LEU A 196 0.03 -3.81 -19.60
CA LEU A 196 -0.50 -2.83 -20.54
C LEU A 196 0.37 -1.58 -20.56
N LYS A 197 0.38 -0.88 -21.70
CA LYS A 197 0.97 0.46 -21.80
C LYS A 197 -0.08 1.46 -21.37
N VAL A 198 0.33 2.46 -20.59
CA VAL A 198 -0.55 3.56 -20.18
C VAL A 198 -0.35 4.73 -21.15
N THR A 199 -1.45 5.24 -21.69
CA THR A 199 -1.47 6.42 -22.58
C THR A 199 -2.08 7.65 -21.93
N GLY A 200 -2.71 7.49 -20.76
CA GLY A 200 -3.28 8.56 -19.97
C GLY A 200 -3.66 8.08 -18.58
N MET A 201 -3.83 9.01 -17.64
CA MET A 201 -4.26 8.72 -16.28
C MET A 201 -5.06 9.91 -15.72
N VAL A 202 -6.16 9.64 -15.02
CA VAL A 202 -7.02 10.69 -14.45
C VAL A 202 -7.38 10.37 -13.00
N GLU A 203 -7.25 11.34 -12.10
CA GLU A 203 -7.60 11.19 -10.69
C GLU A 203 -9.12 11.35 -10.49
N LYS A 204 -9.77 10.30 -9.95
CA LYS A 204 -11.18 10.31 -9.52
C LYS A 204 -12.13 10.88 -10.59
N PRO A 205 -12.11 10.34 -11.83
CA PRO A 205 -12.99 10.82 -12.88
C PRO A 205 -14.45 10.58 -12.50
N LYS A 206 -15.37 11.36 -13.08
CA LYS A 206 -16.77 10.95 -13.10
C LYS A 206 -16.90 9.63 -13.85
N ARG A 207 -17.90 8.83 -13.50
CA ARG A 207 -18.16 7.54 -14.13
C ARG A 207 -18.23 7.63 -15.66
N GLU A 208 -18.89 8.66 -16.18
CA GLU A 208 -19.04 8.92 -17.63
C GLU A 208 -17.74 9.37 -18.33
N ASP A 209 -16.78 9.88 -17.57
CA ASP A 209 -15.50 10.40 -18.07
C ASP A 209 -14.34 9.39 -17.85
N ALA A 210 -14.62 8.22 -17.27
CA ALA A 210 -13.58 7.23 -16.96
C ALA A 210 -13.06 6.56 -18.26
N PRO A 211 -11.74 6.61 -18.53
CA PRO A 211 -11.20 6.07 -19.79
C PRO A 211 -11.18 4.54 -19.83
N SER A 212 -11.26 3.88 -18.67
CA SER A 212 -11.41 2.43 -18.55
C SER A 212 -11.95 2.04 -17.16
N LEU A 213 -11.96 0.74 -16.87
CA LEU A 213 -12.23 0.19 -15.53
C LEU A 213 -10.95 -0.21 -14.78
N PHE A 214 -9.77 0.09 -15.32
CA PHE A 214 -8.49 -0.18 -14.66
C PHE A 214 -8.12 0.96 -13.72
N ALA A 215 -8.22 0.70 -12.42
CA ALA A 215 -7.90 1.63 -11.36
C ALA A 215 -6.50 1.37 -10.78
N ALA A 216 -5.85 2.44 -10.30
CA ALA A 216 -4.55 2.40 -9.65
C ALA A 216 -4.65 1.75 -8.25
N ALA A 217 -3.92 0.66 -8.06
CA ALA A 217 -3.61 0.17 -6.72
C ALA A 217 -2.43 0.98 -6.16
N GLY A 218 -2.30 0.97 -4.83
CA GLY A 218 -1.26 1.66 -4.08
C GLY A 218 0.13 1.03 -4.20
N ARG A 219 0.55 0.62 -5.40
CA ARG A 219 1.89 0.09 -5.71
C ARG A 219 2.42 0.78 -6.96
N TYR A 220 3.53 1.47 -6.78
CA TYR A 220 4.19 2.24 -7.83
C TYR A 220 5.67 1.89 -7.83
N LEU A 221 6.25 1.78 -9.02
CA LEU A 221 7.69 1.73 -9.24
C LEU A 221 8.02 2.91 -10.16
N LEU A 222 8.40 4.02 -9.54
CA LEU A 222 8.51 5.33 -10.19
C LEU A 222 9.95 5.60 -10.61
N ASP A 223 10.13 6.04 -11.84
CA ASP A 223 11.38 6.66 -12.28
C ASP A 223 11.61 8.00 -11.54
N ARG A 224 12.87 8.39 -11.29
CA ARG A 224 13.19 9.67 -10.62
C ARG A 224 12.68 10.90 -11.35
N ALA A 225 12.39 10.80 -12.64
CA ALA A 225 11.69 11.85 -13.39
C ALA A 225 10.38 12.32 -12.71
N ILE A 226 9.76 11.49 -11.86
CA ILE A 226 8.56 11.86 -11.11
C ILE A 226 8.77 13.09 -10.22
N PHE A 227 9.96 13.27 -9.64
CA PHE A 227 10.21 14.40 -8.75
C PHE A 227 10.22 15.73 -9.52
N ASP A 228 10.76 15.74 -10.73
CA ASP A 228 10.70 16.90 -11.62
C ASP A 228 9.26 17.21 -12.05
N ALA A 229 8.44 16.19 -12.30
CA ALA A 229 7.01 16.38 -12.59
C ALA A 229 6.24 16.90 -11.37
N LEU A 230 6.50 16.38 -10.18
CA LEU A 230 5.87 16.80 -8.91
C LEU A 230 6.12 18.27 -8.58
N ARG A 231 7.26 18.85 -8.99
CA ARG A 231 7.56 20.28 -8.82
C ARG A 231 6.80 21.19 -9.80
N ARG A 232 6.20 20.63 -10.86
CA ARG A 232 5.59 21.38 -11.97
C ARG A 232 4.06 21.32 -11.97
N ILE A 233 3.48 20.28 -11.36
CA ILE A 233 2.03 20.18 -11.26
C ILE A 233 1.44 21.24 -10.34
N GLU A 234 0.20 21.59 -10.61
CA GLU A 234 -0.63 22.45 -9.75
C GLU A 234 -1.60 21.58 -8.93
N PRO A 235 -2.19 22.11 -7.85
CA PRO A 235 -3.20 21.36 -7.08
C PRO A 235 -4.41 20.96 -7.94
N GLY A 236 -4.72 19.66 -7.94
CA GLY A 236 -5.79 19.06 -8.73
C GLY A 236 -7.01 18.70 -7.88
N ALA A 237 -7.43 17.43 -7.96
CA ALA A 237 -8.60 16.92 -7.24
C ALA A 237 -8.48 17.20 -5.72
N GLY A 238 -9.50 17.85 -5.15
CA GLY A 238 -9.54 18.19 -3.73
C GLY A 238 -8.61 19.35 -3.31
N GLY A 239 -7.97 20.05 -4.26
CA GLY A 239 -6.99 21.09 -3.95
C GLY A 239 -5.65 20.54 -3.45
N GLU A 240 -5.36 19.28 -3.76
CA GLU A 240 -4.15 18.55 -3.37
C GLU A 240 -3.22 18.35 -4.58
N LEU A 241 -1.92 18.28 -4.33
CA LEU A 241 -0.90 17.85 -5.30
C LEU A 241 -1.00 16.33 -5.45
N GLN A 242 -1.62 15.88 -6.54
CA GLN A 242 -1.86 14.45 -6.78
C GLN A 242 -0.66 13.81 -7.46
N LEU A 243 -0.28 12.61 -6.99
CA LEU A 243 0.73 11.80 -7.68
C LEU A 243 0.27 11.41 -9.09
N THR A 244 -1.04 11.17 -9.24
CA THR A 244 -1.70 10.89 -10.52
C THR A 244 -1.44 11.98 -11.56
N ASP A 245 -1.55 13.25 -11.18
CA ASP A 245 -1.35 14.39 -12.10
C ASP A 245 0.12 14.48 -12.57
N ALA A 246 1.08 14.19 -11.68
CA ALA A 246 2.49 14.15 -12.06
C ALA A 246 2.82 12.99 -13.01
N ILE A 247 2.18 11.82 -12.81
CA ILE A 247 2.33 10.69 -13.73
C ILE A 247 1.69 11.00 -15.08
N ALA A 248 0.51 11.64 -15.09
CA ALA A 248 -0.15 12.10 -16.32
C ALA A 248 0.75 13.07 -17.11
N LEU A 249 1.36 14.05 -16.43
CA LEU A 249 2.31 14.97 -17.04
C LEU A 249 3.51 14.23 -17.68
N LEU A 250 4.09 13.24 -16.98
CA LEU A 250 5.16 12.42 -17.56
C LEU A 250 4.70 11.66 -18.81
N ILE A 251 3.48 11.11 -18.82
CA ILE A 251 2.91 10.41 -19.97
C ILE A 251 2.79 11.36 -21.17
N GLU A 252 2.26 12.57 -20.96
CA GLU A 252 2.15 13.61 -21.99
C GLU A 252 3.50 14.00 -22.58
N GLU A 253 4.56 13.98 -21.77
CA GLU A 253 5.94 14.26 -22.17
C GLU A 253 6.65 13.07 -22.84
N GLY A 254 5.94 11.96 -23.03
CA GLY A 254 6.44 10.77 -23.72
C GLY A 254 7.24 9.81 -22.82
N HIS A 255 7.19 9.97 -21.49
CA HIS A 255 7.79 9.02 -20.56
C HIS A 255 7.07 7.67 -20.63
N PRO A 256 7.80 6.54 -20.76
CA PRO A 256 7.16 5.24 -20.83
C PRO A 256 6.54 4.85 -19.48
N VAL A 257 5.22 4.66 -19.48
CA VAL A 257 4.45 4.18 -18.32
C VAL A 257 3.72 2.87 -18.67
N HIS A 258 3.83 1.89 -17.78
CA HIS A 258 3.15 0.61 -17.90
C HIS A 258 2.37 0.28 -16.63
N VAL A 259 1.37 -0.58 -16.76
CA VAL A 259 0.67 -1.18 -15.61
C VAL A 259 0.77 -2.69 -15.65
N VAL A 260 0.84 -3.29 -14.47
CA VAL A 260 0.58 -4.72 -14.23
C VAL A 260 -0.84 -4.83 -13.67
N VAL A 261 -1.74 -5.46 -14.41
CA VAL A 261 -3.11 -5.74 -13.97
C VAL A 261 -3.10 -6.93 -13.02
N HIS A 262 -3.24 -6.65 -11.73
CA HIS A 262 -3.37 -7.66 -10.69
C HIS A 262 -4.74 -8.32 -10.76
N ARG A 263 -4.77 -9.66 -10.66
CA ARG A 263 -5.99 -10.48 -10.73
C ARG A 263 -6.33 -11.18 -9.42
N GLY A 264 -5.58 -10.91 -8.36
CA GLY A 264 -5.86 -11.40 -7.01
C GLY A 264 -6.69 -10.41 -6.18
N PRO A 265 -7.03 -10.78 -4.93
CA PRO A 265 -7.76 -9.92 -4.02
C PRO A 265 -7.00 -8.63 -3.67
N ARG A 266 -7.78 -7.61 -3.32
CA ARG A 266 -7.31 -6.31 -2.84
C ARG A 266 -8.17 -5.86 -1.66
N HIS A 267 -7.55 -5.32 -0.62
CA HIS A 267 -8.25 -4.68 0.48
C HIS A 267 -7.85 -3.22 0.63
N ASP A 268 -8.85 -2.33 0.54
CA ASP A 268 -8.73 -0.91 0.89
C ASP A 268 -8.96 -0.74 2.41
N LEU A 269 -7.90 -0.54 3.16
CA LEU A 269 -7.91 -0.22 4.58
C LEU A 269 -8.16 1.27 4.85
N GLY A 270 -8.24 2.09 3.81
CA GLY A 270 -8.43 3.54 3.90
C GLY A 270 -9.86 3.97 4.24
N ASN A 271 -10.78 3.02 4.38
CA ASN A 271 -12.15 3.26 4.83
C ASN A 271 -12.65 2.16 5.80
N PRO A 272 -13.57 2.46 6.74
CA PRO A 272 -14.02 1.50 7.73
C PRO A 272 -14.61 0.21 7.16
N GLY A 273 -15.36 0.29 6.06
CA GLY A 273 -16.00 -0.87 5.45
C GLY A 273 -15.00 -1.85 4.84
N GLY A 274 -13.99 -1.32 4.13
CA GLY A 274 -12.92 -2.12 3.55
C GLY A 274 -11.98 -2.70 4.63
N TYR A 275 -11.66 -1.92 5.66
CA TYR A 275 -10.90 -2.38 6.82
C TYR A 275 -11.57 -3.55 7.56
N LEU A 276 -12.88 -3.47 7.81
CA LEU A 276 -13.62 -4.56 8.46
C LEU A 276 -13.63 -5.85 7.63
N ARG A 277 -13.78 -5.74 6.31
CA ARG A 277 -13.69 -6.90 5.40
C ARG A 277 -12.31 -7.54 5.48
N ALA A 278 -11.25 -6.72 5.40
CA ALA A 278 -9.88 -7.20 5.53
C ALA A 278 -9.64 -7.92 6.86
N ALA A 279 -10.10 -7.35 7.97
CA ALA A 279 -9.97 -7.97 9.29
C ALA A 279 -10.68 -9.33 9.37
N VAL A 280 -11.87 -9.46 8.79
CA VAL A 280 -12.61 -10.73 8.73
C VAL A 280 -11.89 -11.74 7.86
N ASP A 281 -11.46 -11.36 6.65
CA ASP A 281 -10.79 -12.26 5.71
C ASP A 281 -9.48 -12.80 6.31
N PHE A 282 -8.63 -11.92 6.85
CA PHE A 282 -7.39 -12.32 7.51
C PHE A 282 -7.63 -13.17 8.76
N ALA A 283 -8.67 -12.88 9.56
CA ALA A 283 -8.98 -13.69 10.74
C ALA A 283 -9.47 -15.09 10.35
N LEU A 284 -10.23 -15.22 9.27
CA LEU A 284 -10.74 -16.49 8.76
C LEU A 284 -9.65 -17.40 8.19
N GLU A 285 -8.52 -16.83 7.76
CA GLU A 285 -7.34 -17.57 7.29
C GLU A 285 -6.44 -18.08 8.41
N ARG A 286 -6.61 -17.59 9.64
CA ARG A 286 -5.76 -18.00 10.78
C ARG A 286 -6.30 -19.23 11.51
N ASP A 287 -5.41 -20.15 11.85
CA ASP A 287 -5.78 -21.38 12.58
C ASP A 287 -6.28 -21.11 14.02
N ASP A 288 -5.86 -20.03 14.66
CA ASP A 288 -6.23 -19.70 16.04
C ASP A 288 -7.57 -18.95 16.18
N TYR A 289 -8.05 -18.29 15.13
CA TYR A 289 -9.32 -17.56 15.13
C TYR A 289 -10.34 -18.11 14.13
N GLY A 290 -9.90 -18.54 12.96
CA GLY A 290 -10.72 -18.82 11.79
C GLY A 290 -11.82 -19.86 12.02
N PRO A 291 -11.53 -21.03 12.62
CA PRO A 291 -12.56 -22.05 12.87
C PRO A 291 -13.72 -21.53 13.73
N ALA A 292 -13.42 -20.91 14.88
CA ALA A 292 -14.43 -20.39 15.80
C ALA A 292 -15.15 -19.15 15.24
N LEU A 293 -14.42 -18.27 14.54
CA LEU A 293 -15.02 -17.10 13.90
C LEU A 293 -16.00 -17.50 12.79
N ARG A 294 -15.68 -18.53 12.02
CA ARG A 294 -16.57 -19.04 10.96
C ARG A 294 -17.86 -19.58 11.53
N GLU A 295 -17.79 -20.38 12.59
CA GLU A 295 -18.96 -20.89 13.31
C GLU A 295 -19.83 -19.74 13.82
N TRP A 296 -19.22 -18.76 14.49
CA TRP A 296 -19.92 -17.58 14.99
C TRP A 296 -20.56 -16.76 13.88
N LEU A 297 -19.87 -16.54 12.75
CA LEU A 297 -20.42 -15.79 11.61
C LEU A 297 -21.62 -16.52 10.98
N THR A 298 -21.55 -17.84 10.85
CA THR A 298 -22.67 -18.66 10.35
C THR A 298 -23.89 -18.54 11.26
N GLU A 299 -23.71 -18.64 12.58
CA GLU A 299 -24.79 -18.45 13.54
C GLU A 299 -25.32 -17.01 13.51
N ARG A 300 -24.42 -16.01 13.48
CA ARG A 300 -24.76 -14.59 13.52
C ARG A 300 -25.60 -14.12 12.33
N LEU A 301 -25.36 -14.71 11.17
CA LEU A 301 -26.05 -14.41 9.91
C LEU A 301 -27.29 -15.30 9.68
N SER A 302 -27.59 -16.22 10.59
CA SER A 302 -28.79 -17.05 10.51
C SER A 302 -30.06 -16.26 10.87
N ASP A 303 -31.20 -16.64 10.29
CA ASP A 303 -32.50 -16.02 10.56
C ASP A 303 -32.94 -16.18 12.02
N ASP A 304 -32.44 -17.22 12.70
CA ASP A 304 -32.78 -17.58 14.08
C ASP A 304 -31.82 -16.96 15.11
N TRP A 305 -30.93 -16.04 14.71
CA TRP A 305 -29.95 -15.47 15.63
C TRP A 305 -30.61 -14.75 16.79
N ALA A 306 -30.30 -15.21 18.01
CA ALA A 306 -30.65 -14.54 19.26
C ALA A 306 -29.37 -14.15 20.01
N PRO A 307 -29.22 -12.90 20.47
CA PRO A 307 -28.05 -12.50 21.24
C PRO A 307 -28.00 -13.30 22.55
N GLN A 308 -26.81 -13.80 22.91
CA GLN A 308 -26.58 -14.37 24.23
C GLN A 308 -26.74 -13.27 25.29
N LEU A 309 -27.85 -13.30 26.02
CA LEU A 309 -28.09 -12.38 27.13
C LEU A 309 -27.46 -12.97 28.39
N THR A 310 -26.54 -12.23 29.00
CA THR A 310 -26.16 -12.49 30.40
C THR A 310 -27.40 -12.37 31.26
N LYS A 311 -27.74 -13.44 31.98
CA LYS A 311 -28.83 -13.41 32.96
C LYS A 311 -28.48 -12.36 34.01
N TYR A 312 -29.40 -11.43 34.27
CA TYR A 312 -29.33 -10.60 35.46
C TYR A 312 -29.67 -11.50 36.66
N GLU A 313 -28.75 -11.61 37.62
CA GLU A 313 -29.04 -12.17 38.95
C GLU A 313 -29.91 -11.20 39.76
#